data_AF-A0A944ADV9-F1
#
_entry.id   AF-A0A944ADV9-F1
#
_cell.length_a   1.000
_cell.length_b   1.000
_cell.length_c   1.000
_cell.angle_alpha   90.00
_cell.angle_beta   90.00
_cell.angle_gamma   90.00
#
_symmetry.space_group_name_H-M   'P 1'
#
loop_
_entity.id
_entity.type
_entity.pdbx_description
1 polymer ?
#
loop_
_entity_poly.entity_id
_entity_poly.type
_entity_poly.pdbx_seq_one_letter_code
_entity_poly.pdbx_strand_id
1 'polypeptide(L)'
;MKRIDVIAAVISALFFTMAAGAQTPKNVKYEFTEASDLALVGKLFPDTPNPYNRVDTVRFKGFTKTENSQVRMSSGISVAFRTNSTTISVKATYGYKQYASHIGGYSSRGFDLYIKRDGEWVWAAAGCGPIDKEDGYNTVLIKNMD
;
A
#
# COMPACT_ATOMS: atom_id res chain seq x y z
N MET A 1 25.33 26.49 43.85
CA MET A 1 24.02 26.63 43.18
C MET A 1 24.20 26.51 41.67
N LYS A 2 24.26 25.28 41.11
CA LYS A 2 24.35 25.00 39.66
C LYS A 2 23.84 23.57 39.34
N ARG A 3 22.68 23.19 39.89
CA ARG A 3 22.13 21.82 39.73
C ARG A 3 20.60 21.75 39.61
N ILE A 4 19.92 22.83 39.24
CA ILE A 4 18.44 22.84 39.17
C ILE A 4 17.91 23.19 37.77
N ASP A 5 18.70 23.79 36.88
CA ASP A 5 18.19 24.25 35.58
C ASP A 5 18.21 23.20 34.45
N VAL A 6 18.68 21.97 34.70
CA VAL A 6 18.79 20.93 33.65
C VAL A 6 17.49 20.11 33.49
N ILE A 7 16.53 20.27 34.41
CA ILE A 7 15.31 19.45 34.41
C ILE A 7 14.23 20.01 33.46
N ALA A 8 14.34 21.24 32.98
CA ALA A 8 13.34 21.86 32.10
C ALA A 8 13.54 21.62 30.59
N ALA A 9 14.69 21.07 30.15
CA ALA A 9 15.05 21.01 28.73
C ALA A 9 14.91 19.64 28.05
N VAL A 10 14.44 18.60 28.76
CA VAL A 10 14.38 17.23 28.22
C VAL A 10 12.94 16.78 27.88
N ILE A 11 11.92 17.60 28.17
CA ILE A 11 10.49 17.25 27.94
C ILE A 11 9.98 17.68 26.54
N SER A 12 10.82 18.28 25.68
CA SER A 12 10.38 18.76 24.36
C SER A 12 10.65 17.81 23.18
N ALA A 13 11.17 16.60 23.41
CA ALA A 13 11.38 15.61 22.36
C ALA A 13 10.34 14.46 22.43
N LEU A 14 9.09 14.77 22.75
CA LEU A 14 7.98 13.90 22.35
C LEU A 14 7.80 14.06 20.85
N PHE A 15 8.45 13.17 20.11
CA PHE A 15 8.13 12.87 18.72
C PHE A 15 6.63 12.59 18.62
N PHE A 16 5.85 13.63 18.35
CA PHE A 16 4.55 13.49 17.71
C PHE A 16 4.86 13.06 16.28
N THR A 17 5.08 11.75 16.08
CA THR A 17 4.80 11.14 14.79
C THR A 17 3.30 11.27 14.59
N MET A 18 2.87 12.43 14.09
CA MET A 18 1.58 12.53 13.43
C MET A 18 1.63 11.49 12.32
N ALA A 19 0.95 10.37 12.51
CA ALA A 19 0.41 9.61 11.41
C ALA A 19 -0.56 10.56 10.70
N ALA A 20 -0.04 11.41 9.82
CA ALA A 20 -0.82 12.18 8.90
C ALA A 20 -1.47 11.16 7.97
N GLY A 21 -2.65 10.67 8.34
CA GLY A 21 -3.54 10.00 7.40
C GLY A 21 -3.63 10.93 6.20
N ALA A 22 -3.10 10.49 5.06
CA ALA A 22 -2.85 11.33 3.91
C ALA A 22 -4.18 11.89 3.38
N GLN A 23 -4.56 13.08 3.84
CA GLN A 23 -5.65 13.84 3.26
C GLN A 23 -5.33 14.12 1.80
N THR A 24 -6.30 13.88 0.92
CA THR A 24 -6.22 14.23 -0.50
C THR A 24 -5.77 15.69 -0.64
N PRO A 25 -4.59 15.95 -1.23
CA PRO A 25 -4.13 17.29 -1.54
C PRO A 25 -5.21 18.12 -2.26
N LYS A 26 -5.47 19.33 -1.75
CA LYS A 26 -6.23 20.33 -2.47
C LYS A 26 -5.34 20.83 -3.61
N ASN A 27 -5.75 20.65 -4.87
CA ASN A 27 -5.04 21.05 -6.10
C ASN A 27 -3.99 20.08 -6.69
N VAL A 28 -4.12 18.76 -6.46
CA VAL A 28 -3.37 17.77 -7.25
C VAL A 28 -4.28 17.20 -8.34
N LYS A 29 -3.83 17.29 -9.60
CA LYS A 29 -4.44 16.56 -10.72
C LYS A 29 -3.82 15.16 -10.77
N TYR A 30 -4.64 14.13 -10.64
CA TYR A 30 -4.21 12.75 -10.73
C TYR A 30 -4.40 12.23 -12.15
N GLU A 31 -3.37 11.58 -12.67
CA GLU A 31 -3.44 10.73 -13.86
C GLU A 31 -3.24 9.29 -13.38
N PHE A 32 -4.20 8.41 -13.67
CA PHE A 32 -4.15 7.00 -13.25
C PHE A 32 -3.76 6.11 -14.43
N THR A 33 -2.86 5.18 -14.17
CA THR A 33 -2.47 4.11 -15.09
C THR A 33 -2.88 2.77 -14.49
N GLU A 34 -3.42 1.86 -15.30
CA GLU A 34 -3.75 0.51 -14.84
C GLU A 34 -2.47 -0.22 -14.43
N ALA A 35 -2.46 -0.79 -13.22
CA ALA A 35 -1.24 -1.39 -12.67
C ALA A 35 -0.77 -2.62 -13.47
N SER A 36 -1.66 -3.34 -14.14
CA SER A 36 -1.29 -4.45 -15.02
C SER A 36 -0.63 -4.04 -16.33
N ASP A 37 -0.70 -2.75 -16.70
CA ASP A 37 0.02 -2.21 -17.87
C ASP A 37 1.47 -1.83 -17.51
N LEU A 38 1.81 -1.89 -16.22
CA LEU A 38 3.16 -1.68 -15.68
C LEU A 38 3.85 -3.02 -15.39
N ALA A 39 5.05 -2.98 -14.81
CA ALA A 39 5.78 -4.20 -14.49
C ALA A 39 5.24 -4.85 -13.21
N LEU A 40 4.43 -5.90 -13.35
CA LEU A 40 4.03 -6.76 -12.25
C LEU A 40 5.18 -7.68 -11.83
N VAL A 41 5.51 -7.66 -10.54
CA VAL A 41 6.58 -8.44 -9.91
C VAL A 41 5.99 -9.40 -8.90
N GLY A 42 6.66 -10.53 -8.64
CA GLY A 42 6.22 -11.52 -7.66
C GLY A 42 5.10 -12.45 -8.15
N LYS A 43 4.83 -12.46 -9.47
CA LYS A 43 3.88 -13.38 -10.07
C LYS A 43 4.53 -14.68 -10.50
N LEU A 44 3.92 -15.80 -10.09
CA LEU A 44 4.29 -17.13 -10.60
C LEU A 44 3.77 -17.36 -12.02
N PHE A 45 2.54 -16.90 -12.30
CA PHE A 45 1.91 -17.01 -13.61
C PHE A 45 1.63 -15.61 -14.18
N PRO A 46 2.29 -15.22 -15.27
CA PRO A 46 2.14 -13.88 -15.84
C PRO A 46 0.79 -13.66 -16.55
N ASP A 47 0.13 -14.74 -16.99
CA ASP A 47 -1.02 -14.75 -17.91
C ASP A 47 -2.36 -15.13 -17.25
N THR A 48 -2.50 -14.95 -15.93
CA THR A 48 -3.77 -15.23 -15.24
C THR A 48 -4.91 -14.33 -15.73
N PRO A 49 -6.15 -14.82 -15.89
CA PRO A 49 -7.27 -14.03 -16.41
C PRO A 49 -7.56 -12.72 -15.67
N ASN A 50 -7.37 -12.70 -14.35
CA ASN A 50 -7.28 -11.46 -13.58
C ASN A 50 -5.79 -11.24 -13.24
N PRO A 51 -5.17 -10.11 -13.65
CA PRO A 51 -3.74 -9.89 -13.48
C PRO A 51 -3.28 -9.84 -12.03
N TYR A 52 -4.18 -9.62 -11.07
CA TYR A 52 -3.88 -9.54 -9.63
C TYR A 52 -4.03 -10.88 -8.89
N ASN A 53 -4.48 -11.94 -9.58
CA ASN A 53 -4.49 -13.29 -9.00
C ASN A 53 -3.08 -13.91 -9.05
N ARG A 54 -2.71 -14.68 -8.02
CA ARG A 54 -1.44 -15.43 -8.03
C ARG A 54 -1.49 -16.67 -8.91
N VAL A 55 -2.66 -17.33 -9.00
CA VAL A 55 -2.86 -18.59 -9.75
C VAL A 55 -4.04 -18.47 -10.70
N ASP A 56 -3.91 -19.08 -11.88
CA ASP A 56 -5.02 -19.25 -12.82
C ASP A 56 -5.93 -20.40 -12.36
N THR A 57 -6.99 -20.07 -11.63
CA THR A 57 -8.01 -21.04 -11.20
C THR A 57 -8.98 -21.45 -12.31
N VAL A 58 -8.90 -20.85 -13.51
CA VAL A 58 -9.62 -21.31 -14.70
C VAL A 58 -8.88 -22.49 -15.32
N ARG A 59 -7.55 -22.44 -15.38
CA ARG A 59 -6.70 -23.53 -15.86
C ARG A 59 -6.45 -24.62 -14.81
N PHE A 60 -6.07 -24.25 -13.60
CA PHE A 60 -5.76 -25.20 -12.53
C PHE A 60 -7.00 -25.44 -11.65
N LYS A 61 -7.46 -26.69 -11.61
CA LYS A 61 -8.66 -27.14 -10.87
C LYS A 61 -8.28 -28.02 -9.69
N GLY A 62 -9.28 -28.40 -8.89
CA GLY A 62 -9.12 -29.30 -7.74
C GLY A 62 -9.02 -28.59 -6.39
N PHE A 63 -8.92 -27.26 -6.37
CA PHE A 63 -9.00 -26.47 -5.15
C PHE A 63 -10.37 -26.62 -4.48
N THR A 64 -10.36 -26.76 -3.16
CA THR A 64 -11.53 -26.48 -2.34
C THR A 64 -11.96 -25.01 -2.50
N LYS A 65 -13.19 -24.69 -2.07
CA LYS A 65 -13.68 -23.30 -2.09
C LYS A 65 -12.73 -22.33 -1.40
N THR A 66 -12.16 -22.72 -0.25
CA THR A 66 -11.28 -21.87 0.54
C THR A 66 -9.92 -21.68 -0.13
N GLU A 67 -9.31 -22.75 -0.62
CA GLU A 67 -8.03 -22.68 -1.34
C GLU A 67 -8.17 -21.81 -2.59
N ASN A 68 -9.28 -21.97 -3.34
CA ASN A 68 -9.56 -21.17 -4.52
C ASN A 68 -9.62 -19.67 -4.20
N SER A 69 -10.21 -19.29 -3.07
CA SER A 69 -10.18 -17.88 -2.61
C SER A 69 -8.77 -17.42 -2.24
N GLN A 70 -7.99 -18.24 -1.53
CA GLN A 70 -6.64 -17.87 -1.09
C GLN A 70 -5.65 -17.68 -2.25
N VAL A 71 -5.65 -18.59 -3.22
CA VAL A 71 -4.72 -18.52 -4.38
C VAL A 71 -5.04 -17.36 -5.34
N ARG A 72 -6.23 -16.75 -5.21
CA ARG A 72 -6.62 -15.53 -5.94
C ARG A 72 -6.29 -14.24 -5.19
N MET A 73 -5.83 -14.30 -3.93
CA MET A 73 -5.35 -13.10 -3.21
C MET A 73 -4.01 -12.65 -3.77
N SER A 74 -3.77 -11.34 -3.83
CA SER A 74 -2.59 -10.69 -4.42
C SER A 74 -1.33 -10.66 -3.53
N SER A 75 -1.25 -11.54 -2.54
CA SER A 75 -0.14 -11.55 -1.56
C SER A 75 1.23 -11.71 -2.24
N GLY A 76 2.16 -10.78 -1.98
CA GLY A 76 3.50 -10.82 -2.56
C GLY A 76 3.62 -10.33 -4.01
N ILE A 77 2.52 -9.89 -4.62
CA ILE A 77 2.54 -9.20 -5.91
C ILE A 77 2.85 -7.72 -5.67
N SER A 78 3.75 -7.15 -6.47
CA SER A 78 4.05 -5.72 -6.46
C SER A 78 4.06 -5.14 -7.88
N VAL A 79 3.98 -3.82 -7.97
CA VAL A 79 4.05 -3.08 -9.23
C VAL A 79 5.31 -2.23 -9.21
N ALA A 80 6.21 -2.47 -10.16
CA ALA A 80 7.41 -1.68 -10.33
C ALA A 80 7.19 -0.61 -11.40
N PHE A 81 7.49 0.64 -11.07
CA PHE A 81 7.36 1.78 -11.97
C PHE A 81 8.40 2.86 -11.65
N ARG A 82 8.57 3.80 -12.58
CA ARG A 82 9.41 4.99 -12.41
C ARG A 82 8.58 6.22 -12.73
N THR A 83 8.71 7.25 -11.92
CA THR A 83 7.97 8.51 -12.09
C THR A 83 8.79 9.66 -11.54
N ASN A 84 8.49 10.88 -12.02
CA ASN A 84 8.93 12.15 -11.45
C ASN A 84 7.81 12.86 -10.68
N SER A 85 6.68 12.17 -10.44
CA SER A 85 5.58 12.71 -9.66
C SER A 85 6.00 12.95 -8.21
N THR A 86 5.59 14.08 -7.65
CA THR A 86 5.78 14.41 -6.23
C THR A 86 4.70 13.80 -5.33
N THR A 87 3.69 13.15 -5.91
CA THR A 87 2.56 12.52 -5.20
C THR A 87 2.23 11.17 -5.82
N ILE A 88 2.09 10.13 -5.00
CA ILE A 88 1.66 8.80 -5.43
C ILE A 88 0.35 8.46 -4.75
N SER A 89 -0.63 8.02 -5.52
CA SER A 89 -1.89 7.50 -5.01
C SER A 89 -2.31 6.23 -5.72
N VAL A 90 -3.14 5.44 -5.04
CA VAL A 90 -3.66 4.17 -5.53
C VAL A 90 -5.17 4.17 -5.43
N LYS A 91 -5.82 3.74 -6.50
CA LYS A 91 -7.25 3.40 -6.53
C LYS A 91 -7.34 1.91 -6.83
N ALA A 92 -8.06 1.19 -5.98
CA ALA A 92 -8.25 -0.25 -6.14
C ALA A 92 -9.71 -0.61 -5.98
N THR A 93 -10.10 -1.68 -6.66
CA THR A 93 -11.38 -2.36 -6.48
C THR A 93 -11.09 -3.75 -5.96
N TYR A 94 -11.80 -4.16 -4.91
CA TYR A 94 -11.54 -5.41 -4.21
C TYR A 94 -12.58 -6.45 -4.58
N GLY A 95 -12.13 -7.63 -5.03
CA GLY A 95 -13.04 -8.77 -5.24
C GLY A 95 -13.54 -9.39 -3.93
N TYR A 96 -12.69 -9.39 -2.90
CA TYR A 96 -13.01 -9.86 -1.55
C TYR A 96 -12.25 -9.01 -0.53
N LYS A 97 -12.93 -8.62 0.56
CA LYS A 97 -12.36 -7.81 1.65
C LYS A 97 -12.45 -8.59 2.95
N GLN A 98 -11.30 -8.81 3.61
CA GLN A 98 -11.23 -9.53 4.87
C GLN A 98 -11.09 -8.56 6.06
N TYR A 99 -12.01 -8.67 7.02
CA TYR A 99 -12.05 -7.90 8.26
C TYR A 99 -11.91 -8.86 9.46
N ALA A 100 -10.74 -9.48 9.59
CA ALA A 100 -10.47 -10.39 10.70
C ALA A 100 -9.92 -9.59 11.90
N SER A 101 -10.37 -9.92 13.11
CA SER A 101 -9.93 -9.25 14.35
C SER A 101 -8.43 -9.32 14.62
N HIS A 102 -7.74 -10.28 14.02
CA HIS A 102 -6.30 -10.49 14.17
C HIS A 102 -5.47 -9.89 13.02
N ILE A 103 -6.08 -9.26 12.01
CA ILE A 103 -5.37 -8.68 10.85
C ILE A 103 -5.69 -7.19 10.74
N GLY A 104 -4.65 -6.36 10.72
CA GLY A 104 -4.78 -4.92 10.49
C GLY A 104 -5.21 -4.61 9.05
N GLY A 105 -5.91 -3.49 8.85
CA GLY A 105 -6.42 -3.13 7.52
C GLY A 105 -5.33 -2.95 6.46
N TYR A 106 -4.16 -2.45 6.85
CA TYR A 106 -3.01 -2.35 5.95
C TYR A 106 -2.56 -3.71 5.39
N SER A 107 -2.63 -4.76 6.20
CA SER A 107 -2.24 -6.11 5.78
C SER A 107 -3.29 -6.80 4.91
N SER A 108 -4.58 -6.48 5.09
CA SER A 108 -5.66 -7.13 4.33
C SER A 108 -6.07 -6.40 3.05
N ARG A 109 -5.92 -5.07 3.01
CA ARG A 109 -6.39 -4.21 1.92
C ARG A 109 -5.57 -2.91 1.76
N GLY A 110 -4.37 -2.88 2.31
CA GLY A 110 -3.47 -1.74 2.20
C GLY A 110 -2.45 -1.90 1.08
N PHE A 111 -1.70 -0.83 0.88
CA PHE A 111 -0.57 -0.74 -0.03
C PHE A 111 0.65 -0.30 0.77
N ASP A 112 1.80 -0.87 0.43
CA ASP A 112 3.09 -0.48 0.94
C ASP A 112 3.95 0.02 -0.22
N LEU A 113 4.58 1.18 -0.06
CA LEU A 113 5.38 1.84 -1.07
C LEU A 113 6.84 1.84 -0.63
N TYR A 114 7.69 1.28 -1.48
CA TYR A 114 9.14 1.35 -1.37
C TYR A 114 9.69 2.17 -2.52
N ILE A 115 10.75 2.91 -2.24
CA ILE A 115 11.50 3.65 -3.25
C ILE A 115 12.94 3.15 -3.27
N LYS A 116 13.56 3.15 -4.45
CA LYS A 116 14.96 2.75 -4.58
C LYS A 116 15.87 3.97 -4.39
N ARG A 117 16.69 3.99 -3.33
CA ARG A 117 17.70 5.02 -3.05
C ARG A 117 19.06 4.37 -2.93
N ASP A 118 20.05 4.89 -3.64
CA ASP A 118 21.44 4.38 -3.64
C ASP A 118 21.55 2.86 -3.88
N GLY A 119 20.67 2.32 -4.71
CA GLY A 119 20.64 0.89 -5.04
C GLY A 119 19.77 0.02 -4.12
N GLU A 120 19.30 0.56 -2.99
CA GLU A 120 18.54 -0.16 -1.97
C GLU A 120 17.06 0.23 -1.96
N TRP A 121 16.19 -0.73 -1.65
CA TRP A 121 14.77 -0.47 -1.44
C TRP A 121 14.54 0.00 0.00
N VAL A 122 14.05 1.23 0.17
CA VAL A 122 13.68 1.79 1.46
C VAL A 122 12.18 2.02 1.53
N TRP A 123 11.60 1.76 2.70
CA TRP A 123 10.19 2.05 2.96
C TRP A 123 9.93 3.55 2.83
N ALA A 124 8.86 3.93 2.14
CA ALA A 124 8.49 5.32 1.91
C ALA A 124 7.14 5.69 2.54
N ALA A 125 6.13 4.85 2.36
CA ALA A 125 4.79 5.10 2.87
C ALA A 125 3.91 3.86 2.85
N ALA A 126 2.82 3.88 3.62
CA ALA A 126 1.75 2.90 3.53
C ALA A 126 0.39 3.60 3.55
N GLY A 127 -0.60 3.01 2.87
CA GLY A 127 -1.95 3.56 2.79
C GLY A 127 -3.00 2.47 2.76
N CYS A 128 -4.14 2.74 3.39
CA CYS A 128 -5.31 1.86 3.38
C CYS A 128 -6.56 2.72 3.28
N GLY A 129 -7.48 2.35 2.39
CA GLY A 129 -8.77 3.02 2.26
C GLY A 129 -9.60 2.93 3.55
N PRO A 130 -10.47 3.91 3.83
CA PRO A 130 -11.39 3.86 4.96
C PRO A 130 -12.32 2.65 4.84
N ILE A 131 -12.66 2.04 5.98
CA ILE A 131 -13.61 0.94 6.03
C ILE A 131 -14.94 1.35 5.37
N ASP A 132 -15.50 0.44 4.59
CA ASP A 132 -16.75 0.58 3.83
C ASP A 132 -16.71 1.63 2.71
N LYS A 133 -15.53 2.17 2.41
CA LYS A 133 -15.31 3.16 1.34
C LYS A 133 -14.12 2.82 0.46
N GLU A 134 -13.57 1.61 0.57
CA GLU A 134 -12.28 1.27 -0.05
C GLU A 134 -12.33 1.22 -1.58
N ASP A 135 -13.43 0.72 -2.14
CA ASP A 135 -13.56 0.52 -3.59
C ASP A 135 -13.52 1.86 -4.32
N GLY A 136 -12.52 2.02 -5.18
CA GLY A 136 -12.28 3.24 -5.94
C GLY A 136 -11.81 4.43 -5.08
N TYR A 137 -11.53 4.25 -3.79
CA TYR A 137 -10.98 5.31 -2.95
C TYR A 137 -9.62 5.76 -3.48
N ASN A 138 -9.45 7.07 -3.59
CA ASN A 138 -8.14 7.64 -3.92
C ASN A 138 -7.24 7.63 -2.67
N THR A 139 -6.55 6.51 -2.46
CA THR A 139 -5.62 6.34 -1.35
C THR A 139 -4.32 7.04 -1.70
N VAL A 140 -4.15 8.28 -1.23
CA VAL A 140 -2.86 8.97 -1.35
C VAL A 140 -1.86 8.28 -0.43
N LEU A 141 -0.78 7.74 -0.99
CA LEU A 141 0.26 7.06 -0.20
C LEU A 141 1.27 8.08 0.32
N ILE A 142 1.73 8.96 -0.55
CA ILE A 142 2.75 9.96 -0.24
C ILE A 142 2.53 11.22 -1.09
N LYS A 143 2.92 12.37 -0.55
CA LYS A 143 2.86 13.70 -1.18
C LYS A 143 4.12 14.48 -0.87
N ASN A 144 4.40 15.50 -1.67
CA ASN A 144 5.56 16.38 -1.53
C ASN A 144 6.88 15.57 -1.50
N MET A 145 7.00 14.56 -2.36
CA MET A 145 8.28 13.90 -2.60
C MET A 145 9.23 14.87 -3.31
N ASP A 146 10.48 14.90 -2.83
CA ASP A 146 11.59 15.65 -3.42
C ASP A 146 12.23 14.93 -4.61
#